data_AF-A0A6V8NN31-F1
#
_entry.id   AF-A0A6V8NN31-F1
#
_cell.length_a   1.000
_cell.length_b   1.000
_cell.length_c   1.000
_cell.angle_alpha   90.00
_cell.angle_beta   90.00
_cell.angle_gamma   90.00
#
_symmetry.space_group_name_H-M   'P 1'
#
loop_
_entity.id
_entity.type
_entity.pdbx_description
1 polymer ?
#
loop_
_entity_poly.entity_id
_entity_poly.type
_entity_poly.pdbx_seq_one_letter_code
_entity_poly.pdbx_strand_id
1 'polypeptide(L)'
;REEGTFLDAILKPIVDLLQFILQFYYDNVFPNYGIGIILLTITVRVVLLPLTITQTKSMIEMQKVQPKLKALQEKYKKDKERLQKEMLAFYQEHKIYPLAGCFPLLLFLITLLPPAVLTLARKP
;
A
#
# COMPACT_ATOMS: atom_id res chain seq x y z
N ARG A 1 -14.82 15.82 13.80
CA ARG A 1 -16.10 15.11 13.59
C ARG A 1 -16.29 14.67 12.12
N GLU A 2 -15.37 14.99 11.20
CA GLU A 2 -15.48 14.69 9.76
C GLU A 2 -14.77 13.38 9.32
N GLU A 3 -13.98 12.78 10.20
CA GLU A 3 -13.23 11.53 9.96
C GLU A 3 -14.13 10.31 9.67
N GLY A 4 -15.37 10.29 10.18
CA GLY A 4 -16.31 9.18 9.98
C GLY A 4 -16.85 9.09 8.55
N THR A 5 -17.11 10.24 7.92
CA THR A 5 -17.76 10.32 6.60
C THR A 5 -16.89 9.82 5.45
N PHE A 6 -15.58 10.04 5.49
CA PHE A 6 -14.65 9.58 4.45
C PHE A 6 -14.39 8.07 4.57
N LEU A 7 -14.20 7.58 5.80
CA LEU A 7 -14.08 6.16 6.07
C LEU A 7 -15.38 5.44 5.68
N ASP A 8 -16.55 5.96 6.03
CA ASP A 8 -17.83 5.38 5.62
C ASP A 8 -18.01 5.39 4.10
N ALA A 9 -17.53 6.42 3.39
CA ALA A 9 -17.60 6.47 1.92
C ALA A 9 -16.70 5.44 1.23
N ILE A 10 -15.50 5.17 1.78
CA ILE A 10 -14.57 4.15 1.24
C ILE A 10 -14.94 2.74 1.71
N LEU A 11 -15.41 2.60 2.95
CA LEU A 11 -15.63 1.32 3.60
C LEU A 11 -17.00 0.73 3.26
N LYS A 12 -18.07 1.54 3.13
CA LYS A 12 -19.39 1.04 2.73
C LYS A 12 -19.40 0.18 1.46
N PRO A 13 -18.82 0.60 0.32
CA PRO A 13 -18.85 -0.22 -0.88
C PRO A 13 -18.08 -1.54 -0.69
N ILE A 14 -17.03 -1.54 0.14
CA ILE A 14 -16.27 -2.74 0.47
C ILE A 14 -17.08 -3.67 1.38
N VAL A 15 -17.77 -3.11 2.38
CA VAL A 15 -18.59 -3.86 3.33
C VAL A 15 -19.83 -4.45 2.67
N ASP A 16 -20.52 -3.68 1.82
CA ASP A 16 -21.68 -4.15 1.05
C ASP A 16 -21.28 -5.29 0.08
N LEU A 17 -20.13 -5.16 -0.58
CA LEU A 17 -19.58 -6.22 -1.43
C LEU A 17 -19.30 -7.49 -0.60
N LEU A 18 -18.71 -7.34 0.58
CA LEU A 18 -18.38 -8.46 1.45
C LEU A 18 -19.64 -9.16 1.98
N GLN A 19 -20.66 -8.38 2.37
CA GLN A 19 -21.96 -8.88 2.79
C GLN A 19 -22.69 -9.61 1.68
N PHE A 20 -22.66 -9.08 0.44
CA PHE A 20 -23.26 -9.74 -0.72
C PHE A 20 -22.65 -11.13 -0.95
N ILE A 21 -21.32 -11.23 -0.91
CA ILE A 21 -20.63 -12.50 -1.09
C ILE A 21 -20.93 -13.45 0.08
N LEU A 22 -20.98 -12.95 1.31
CA LEU A 22 -21.28 -13.77 2.50
C LEU A 22 -22.71 -14.31 2.47
N GLN A 23 -23.69 -13.49 2.09
CA GLN A 23 -25.08 -13.91 1.92
C GLN A 23 -25.22 -14.98 0.83
N PHE A 24 -24.51 -14.80 -0.30
CA PHE A 24 -24.47 -15.82 -1.35
C PHE A 24 -23.95 -17.18 -0.85
N TYR A 25 -22.93 -17.20 0.01
CA TYR A 25 -22.44 -18.46 0.61
C TYR A 25 -23.38 -19.03 1.68
N TYR A 26 -24.06 -18.16 2.43
CA TYR A 26 -25.02 -18.55 3.46
C TYR A 26 -26.24 -19.27 2.87
N ASP A 27 -26.76 -18.78 1.74
CA ASP A 27 -27.94 -19.34 1.09
C ASP A 27 -27.68 -20.67 0.34
N ASN A 28 -26.45 -20.88 -0.16
CA ASN A 28 -26.15 -22.00 -1.07
C ASN A 28 -25.43 -23.20 -0.41
N VAL A 29 -24.78 -23.03 0.76
CA VAL A 29 -23.89 -24.07 1.30
C VAL A 29 -24.34 -24.54 2.69
N PHE A 30 -24.33 -23.67 3.72
CA PHE A 30 -24.83 -23.98 5.07
C PHE A 30 -25.18 -22.68 5.82
N PRO A 31 -26.22 -22.66 6.68
CA PRO A 31 -26.57 -21.52 7.53
C PRO A 31 -25.60 -21.37 8.72
N ASN A 32 -24.29 -21.39 8.44
CA ASN A 32 -23.23 -21.26 9.42
C ASN A 32 -22.20 -20.22 8.95
N TYR A 33 -22.25 -19.05 9.59
CA TYR A 33 -21.40 -17.91 9.29
C TYR A 33 -19.89 -18.23 9.36
N GLY A 34 -19.48 -19.20 10.21
CA GLY A 34 -18.08 -19.58 10.33
C GLY A 34 -17.52 -20.23 9.06
N ILE A 35 -18.29 -21.12 8.42
CA ILE A 35 -17.88 -21.81 7.20
C ILE A 35 -17.89 -20.85 6.01
N GLY A 36 -18.86 -19.91 5.97
CA GLY A 36 -18.93 -18.87 4.94
C GLY A 36 -17.69 -17.96 4.92
N ILE A 37 -17.18 -17.54 6.08
CA ILE A 37 -15.97 -16.71 6.17
C ILE A 37 -14.72 -17.49 5.72
N ILE A 38 -14.62 -18.77 6.08
CA ILE A 38 -13.49 -19.62 5.66
C ILE A 38 -13.48 -19.78 4.14
N LEU A 39 -14.62 -20.09 3.52
CA LEU A 39 -14.74 -20.19 2.05
C LEU A 39 -14.43 -18.85 1.37
N LEU A 40 -14.97 -17.75 1.89
CA LEU A 40 -14.70 -16.40 1.39
C LEU A 40 -13.19 -16.10 1.38
N THR A 41 -12.48 -16.36 2.48
CA THR A 41 -11.04 -16.09 2.56
C THR A 41 -10.22 -16.96 1.60
N ILE A 42 -10.63 -18.21 1.36
CA ILE A 42 -9.98 -19.08 0.36
C ILE A 42 -10.23 -18.55 -1.05
N THR A 43 -11.46 -18.22 -1.41
CA THR A 43 -11.81 -17.68 -2.72
C THR A 43 -11.09 -16.36 -2.99
N VAL A 44 -11.08 -15.45 -2.02
CA VAL A 44 -10.37 -14.17 -2.12
C VAL A 44 -8.87 -14.40 -2.26
N ARG A 45 -8.26 -15.32 -1.50
CA ARG A 45 -6.85 -15.68 -1.67
C ARG A 45 -6.58 -16.20 -3.08
N VAL A 46 -7.38 -17.13 -3.59
CA VAL A 46 -7.19 -17.71 -4.93
C VAL A 46 -7.26 -16.64 -6.02
N VAL A 47 -8.21 -15.70 -5.92
CA VAL A 47 -8.33 -14.57 -6.87
C VAL A 47 -7.18 -13.57 -6.72
N LEU A 48 -6.69 -13.33 -5.50
CA LEU A 48 -5.58 -12.41 -5.23
C LEU A 48 -4.19 -13.01 -5.48
N LEU A 49 -4.04 -14.32 -5.62
CA LEU A 49 -2.74 -14.96 -5.93
C LEU A 49 -2.02 -14.36 -7.15
N PRO A 50 -2.64 -14.23 -8.34
CA PRO A 50 -1.99 -13.60 -9.49
C PRO A 50 -1.61 -12.14 -9.23
N LEU A 51 -2.43 -11.41 -8.46
CA LEU A 51 -2.13 -10.04 -8.05
C LEU A 51 -0.91 -9.98 -7.11
N THR A 52 -0.83 -10.92 -6.17
CA THR A 52 0.24 -11.00 -5.15
C THR A 52 1.59 -11.32 -5.78
N ILE A 53 1.63 -12.17 -6.81
CA ILE A 53 2.84 -12.46 -7.59
C ILE A 53 3.36 -11.18 -8.27
N THR A 54 2.45 -10.38 -8.83
CA THR A 54 2.78 -9.11 -9.47
C THR A 54 3.32 -8.09 -8.46
N GLN A 55 2.69 -8.00 -7.28
CA GLN A 55 3.15 -7.14 -6.18
C GLN A 55 4.54 -7.55 -5.67
N THR A 56 4.79 -8.86 -5.57
CA THR A 56 6.05 -9.41 -5.05
C THR A 56 7.20 -9.22 -6.04
N LYS A 57 6.95 -9.35 -7.35
CA LYS A 57 7.98 -9.10 -8.39
C LYS A 57 8.56 -7.69 -8.28
N SER A 58 7.69 -6.69 -8.15
CA SER A 58 8.09 -5.29 -7.97
C SER A 58 8.91 -5.07 -6.69
N MET A 59 8.57 -5.78 -5.61
CA MET A 59 9.30 -5.68 -4.34
C MET A 59 10.71 -6.30 -4.43
N ILE A 60 10.85 -7.41 -5.15
CA ILE A 60 12.15 -8.08 -5.34
C ILE A 60 13.07 -7.24 -6.24
N GLU A 61 12.54 -6.63 -7.30
CA GLU A 61 13.32 -5.74 -8.18
C GLU A 61 13.87 -4.54 -7.38
N MET A 62 13.11 -3.97 -6.45
CA MET A 62 13.62 -2.95 -5.54
C MET A 62 14.77 -3.45 -4.65
N GLN A 63 14.65 -4.65 -4.08
CA GLN A 63 15.70 -5.21 -3.21
C GLN A 63 17.01 -5.44 -3.97
N LYS A 64 16.94 -5.91 -5.22
CA LYS A 64 18.11 -6.08 -6.09
C LYS A 64 18.80 -4.76 -6.43
N VAL A 65 18.06 -3.66 -6.40
CA VAL A 65 18.54 -2.33 -6.79
C VAL A 65 19.08 -1.52 -5.60
N GLN A 66 18.69 -1.87 -4.37
CA GLN A 66 19.27 -1.28 -3.13
C GLN A 66 20.81 -1.28 -3.05
N PRO A 67 21.54 -2.37 -3.34
CA PRO A 67 23.01 -2.36 -3.24
C PRO A 67 23.66 -1.41 -4.26
N LYS A 68 23.11 -1.31 -5.47
CA LYS A 68 23.60 -0.38 -6.50
C LYS A 68 23.33 1.08 -6.11
N LEU A 69 22.17 1.35 -5.50
CA LEU A 69 21.86 2.66 -4.92
C LEU A 69 22.85 3.04 -3.81
N LYS A 70 23.23 2.11 -2.95
CA LYS A 70 24.24 2.36 -1.90
C LYS A 70 25.60 2.70 -2.50
N ALA A 71 26.06 1.97 -3.52
CA ALA A 71 27.31 2.28 -4.22
C ALA A 71 27.28 3.67 -4.89
N LEU A 72 26.15 4.05 -5.48
CA LEU A 72 25.95 5.39 -6.06
C LEU A 72 25.97 6.47 -4.97
N GLN A 73 25.30 6.22 -3.84
CA GLN A 73 25.32 7.11 -2.68
C GLN A 73 26.74 7.29 -2.14
N GLU A 74 27.55 6.23 -2.06
CA GLU A 74 28.94 6.31 -1.63
C GLU A 74 29.82 7.12 -2.57
N LYS A 75 29.66 6.92 -3.87
CA LYS A 75 30.42 7.62 -4.91
C LYS A 75 30.15 9.13 -4.93
N TYR A 76 28.92 9.54 -4.64
CA TYR A 76 28.49 10.95 -4.67
C TYR A 76 28.17 11.53 -3.28
N LYS A 77 28.70 10.96 -2.18
CA LYS A 77 28.48 11.47 -0.80
C LYS A 77 28.78 12.97 -0.65
N LYS A 78 29.76 13.47 -1.39
CA LYS A 78 30.22 14.87 -1.31
C LYS A 78 29.35 15.84 -2.12
N ASP A 79 28.50 15.35 -3.01
CA ASP A 79 27.84 16.18 -4.02
C ASP A 79 26.34 15.81 -4.12
N LYS A 80 25.55 16.31 -3.15
CA LYS A 80 24.15 15.93 -2.95
C LYS A 80 23.24 16.25 -4.15
N GLU A 81 23.52 17.34 -4.88
CA GLU A 81 22.73 17.70 -6.07
C GLU A 81 22.94 16.71 -7.22
N ARG A 82 24.19 16.31 -7.47
CA ARG A 82 24.50 15.28 -8.47
C ARG A 82 23.94 13.93 -8.06
N LEU A 83 24.03 13.59 -6.78
CA LEU A 83 23.46 12.35 -6.26
C LEU A 83 21.95 12.26 -6.53
N GLN A 84 21.19 13.34 -6.31
CA GLN A 84 19.74 13.35 -6.56
C GLN A 84 19.41 13.17 -8.04
N LYS A 85 20.16 13.82 -8.94
CA LYS A 85 19.96 13.70 -10.39
C LYS A 85 20.28 12.30 -10.91
N GLU A 86 21.42 11.74 -10.50
CA GLU A 86 21.85 10.38 -10.88
C GLU A 86 20.91 9.31 -10.31
N MET A 87 20.45 9.49 -9.07
CA MET A 87 19.48 8.60 -8.46
C MET A 87 18.14 8.61 -9.22
N LEU A 88 17.68 9.78 -9.66
CA LEU A 88 16.46 9.90 -10.47
C LEU A 88 16.63 9.24 -11.85
N ALA A 89 17.75 9.48 -12.52
CA ALA A 89 18.07 8.85 -13.81
C ALA A 89 18.12 7.32 -13.67
N PHE A 90 18.76 6.82 -12.63
CA PHE A 90 18.87 5.39 -12.33
C PHE A 90 17.50 4.74 -12.06
N TYR A 91 16.58 5.41 -11.35
CA TYR A 91 15.21 4.93 -11.17
C TYR A 91 14.42 4.87 -12.49
N GLN A 92 14.62 5.85 -13.38
CA GLN A 92 13.97 5.89 -14.69
C GLN A 92 14.49 4.78 -15.62
N GLU A 93 15.80 4.57 -15.66
CA GLU A 93 16.43 3.49 -16.46
C GLU A 93 15.95 2.10 -16.04
N HIS A 94 15.79 1.87 -14.72
CA HIS A 94 15.36 0.57 -14.20
C HIS A 94 13.83 0.41 -14.15
N LYS A 95 13.05 1.45 -14.52
CA LYS A 95 11.57 1.48 -14.47
C LYS A 95 11.00 1.11 -13.10
N ILE A 96 11.75 1.37 -12.04
CA ILE A 96 11.32 1.07 -10.67
C ILE A 96 10.67 2.34 -10.12
N TYR A 97 9.38 2.27 -9.83
CA TYR A 97 8.64 3.39 -9.22
C TYR A 97 8.75 3.32 -7.69
N PRO A 98 9.61 4.12 -7.03
CA PRO A 98 9.72 4.18 -5.56
C PRO A 98 8.38 4.49 -4.88
N LEU A 99 7.45 5.10 -5.62
CA LEU A 99 6.13 5.51 -5.15
C LEU A 99 5.09 4.39 -5.15
N ALA A 100 5.27 3.34 -5.95
CA ALA A 100 4.30 2.23 -6.01
C ALA A 100 4.26 1.45 -4.68
N GLY A 101 5.37 1.41 -3.95
CA GLY A 101 5.44 0.80 -2.61
C GLY A 101 5.04 1.74 -1.48
N CYS A 102 5.01 3.06 -1.70
CA CYS A 102 4.74 4.03 -0.64
C CYS A 102 3.30 4.53 -0.61
N PHE A 103 2.42 4.12 -1.53
CA PHE A 103 1.00 4.54 -1.53
C PHE A 103 0.27 4.32 -0.19
N PRO A 104 0.47 3.18 0.53
CA PRO A 104 -0.12 2.97 1.86
C PRO A 104 0.49 3.91 2.92
N LEU A 105 1.79 4.15 2.81
CA LEU A 105 2.55 5.02 3.70
C LEU A 105 2.23 6.50 3.47
N LEU A 106 1.92 6.89 2.23
CA LEU A 106 1.58 8.25 1.85
C LEU A 106 0.20 8.60 2.41
N LEU A 107 -0.78 7.71 2.29
CA LEU A 107 -2.07 7.84 2.97
C LEU A 107 -1.87 7.96 4.49
N PHE A 108 -1.04 7.09 5.08
CA PHE A 108 -0.71 7.15 6.51
C PHE A 108 -0.06 8.48 6.92
N LEU A 109 0.89 8.99 6.13
CA LEU A 109 1.59 10.25 6.37
C LEU A 109 0.65 11.46 6.22
N ILE A 110 -0.18 11.51 5.17
CA ILE A 110 -1.18 12.57 4.96
C ILE A 110 -2.20 12.59 6.11
N THR A 111 -2.61 11.44 6.62
CA THR A 111 -3.56 11.38 7.75
C THR A 111 -2.95 11.75 9.10
N LEU A 112 -1.65 11.53 9.30
CA LEU A 112 -0.96 11.76 10.58
C LEU A 112 -0.35 13.16 10.71
N LEU A 113 -0.12 13.86 9.61
CA LEU A 113 0.45 15.21 9.57
C LEU A 113 -0.46 16.32 10.15
N PRO A 114 -1.80 16.29 10.02
CA PRO A 114 -2.70 17.30 10.56
C PRO A 114 -2.59 17.49 12.09
N PRO A 115 -2.65 16.44 12.94
CA PRO A 115 -2.56 16.64 14.38
C PRO A 115 -1.17 17.12 14.82
N ALA A 116 -0.08 16.63 14.21
CA ALA A 116 1.28 17.01 14.60
C ALA A 116 1.63 18.47 14.21
N VAL A 117 1.23 18.92 13.02
CA VAL A 117 1.44 20.31 12.57
C VAL A 117 0.55 21.28 13.35
N LEU A 118 -0.70 20.92 13.63
CA LEU A 118 -1.59 21.75 14.47
C LEU A 118 -1.10 21.83 15.92
N THR A 119 -0.45 20.77 16.43
CA THR A 119 0.14 20.74 17.78
C THR A 119 1.43 21.56 17.86
N LEU A 120 2.26 21.57 16.80
CA LEU A 120 3.45 22.43 16.73
C LEU A 120 3.11 23.90 16.49
N ALA A 121 2.08 24.22 15.69
CA ALA A 121 1.60 25.59 15.50
C ALA A 121 0.89 26.17 16.73
N ARG A 122 0.51 25.34 17.71
CA ARG A 122 -0.11 25.74 18.98
C ARG A 122 0.87 25.80 20.15
N LYS A 123 2.12 25.37 19.96
CA LYS A 123 3.17 25.48 20.97
C LYS A 123 3.82 26.88 20.80
N PRO A 124 3.64 27.81 21.77
CA PRO A 124 4.29 29.12 21.72
C PRO A 124 5.82 28.99 21.85
#